data_AF-A0A0C2HKL9-F1
#
_entry.id   AF-A0A0C2HKL9-F1
#
_cell.length_a   1.000
_cell.length_b   1.000
_cell.length_c   1.000
_cell.angle_alpha   90.00
_cell.angle_beta   90.00
_cell.angle_gamma   90.00
#
_symmetry.space_group_name_H-M   'P 1'
#
loop_
_entity.id
_entity.type
_entity.pdbx_description
1 polymer ?
#
loop_
_entity_poly.entity_id
_entity_poly.type
_entity_poly.pdbx_seq_one_letter_code
_entity_poly.pdbx_strand_id
1 'polypeptide(L)'
;MDKFPVPQSKFEYPNEVDTICPEFGKIISQTTHAEGLGLDHLAGIGYRKSIEFLVKDYLIELKSFDRTKTEKKLLGQCIQDIEDSRIQTLAKAATWIGNDETHYTRRHDKNIDDMKRFLHALTLLVSLEKSVIDAKEFTNN
;
A
#
# COMPACT_ATOMS: atom_id res chain seq x y z
N MET A 1 21.69 25.35 -15.03
CA MET A 1 20.83 24.54 -14.14
C MET A 1 21.49 23.19 -13.99
N ASP A 2 22.19 22.99 -12.88
CA ASP A 2 22.84 21.73 -12.58
C ASP A 2 21.79 20.63 -12.47
N LYS A 3 21.88 19.62 -13.33
CA LYS A 3 21.11 18.38 -13.21
C LYS A 3 21.75 17.58 -12.08
N PHE A 4 21.31 17.81 -10.85
CA PHE A 4 21.59 16.87 -9.78
C PHE A 4 20.99 15.51 -10.17
N PRO A 5 21.74 14.40 -10.04
CA PRO A 5 21.20 13.08 -10.27
C PRO A 5 20.02 12.88 -9.32
N VAL A 6 18.83 12.64 -9.87
CA VAL A 6 17.63 12.33 -9.07
C VAL A 6 17.91 11.01 -8.36
N PRO A 7 18.00 10.97 -7.02
CA PRO A 7 18.05 9.72 -6.28
C PRO A 7 16.83 8.89 -6.67
N GLN A 8 17.04 7.73 -7.29
CA GLN A 8 16.00 6.73 -7.40
C GLN A 8 15.80 6.12 -6.01
N SER A 9 14.98 6.76 -5.17
CA SER A 9 14.32 6.01 -4.09
C SER A 9 13.56 4.88 -4.80
N LYS A 10 13.95 3.62 -4.59
CA LYS A 10 13.20 2.49 -5.12
C LYS A 10 12.44 1.86 -3.96
N PHE A 11 11.12 1.92 -4.06
CA PHE A 11 10.25 1.11 -3.21
C PHE A 11 10.07 -0.23 -3.92
N GLU A 12 10.79 -1.25 -3.46
CA GLU A 12 10.71 -2.60 -4.03
C GLU A 12 9.52 -3.35 -3.44
N TYR A 13 8.83 -4.12 -4.27
CA TYR A 13 7.70 -4.95 -3.87
C TYR A 13 7.54 -6.13 -4.85
N PRO A 14 6.83 -7.21 -4.47
CA PRO A 14 6.66 -8.37 -5.33
C PRO A 14 5.78 -8.08 -6.56
N ASN A 15 6.14 -8.65 -7.71
CA ASN A 15 5.42 -8.44 -8.97
C ASN A 15 3.95 -8.89 -8.92
N GLU A 16 3.61 -9.86 -8.07
CA GLU A 16 2.23 -10.32 -7.89
C GLU A 16 1.30 -9.18 -7.45
N VAL A 17 1.83 -8.16 -6.78
CA VAL A 17 1.04 -6.99 -6.37
C VAL A 17 0.47 -6.25 -7.57
N ASP A 18 1.20 -6.14 -8.70
CA ASP A 18 0.69 -5.48 -9.89
C ASP A 18 -0.44 -6.28 -10.56
N THR A 19 -0.50 -7.60 -10.33
CA THR A 19 -1.61 -8.44 -10.80
C THR A 19 -2.88 -8.26 -9.96
N ILE A 20 -2.72 -7.88 -8.69
CA ILE A 20 -3.81 -7.66 -7.74
C ILE A 20 -4.29 -6.21 -7.81
N CYS A 21 -3.36 -5.26 -7.89
CA CYS A 21 -3.61 -3.82 -7.88
C CYS A 21 -2.86 -3.15 -9.05
N PRO A 22 -3.45 -3.10 -10.26
CA PRO A 22 -2.76 -2.62 -11.46
C PRO A 22 -2.26 -1.17 -11.40
N GLU A 23 -2.91 -0.29 -10.62
CA GLU A 23 -2.47 1.09 -10.46
C GLU A 23 -1.33 1.24 -9.43
N PHE A 24 -0.98 0.20 -8.67
CA PHE A 24 -0.02 0.26 -7.57
C PHE A 24 1.36 0.73 -8.06
N GLY A 25 1.94 0.08 -9.07
CA GLY A 25 3.26 0.43 -9.58
C GLY A 25 3.36 1.85 -10.11
N LYS A 26 2.29 2.37 -10.73
CA LYS A 26 2.22 3.75 -11.18
C LYS A 26 2.22 4.73 -10.02
N ILE A 27 1.42 4.47 -8.97
CA ILE A 27 1.38 5.30 -7.76
C ILE A 27 2.76 5.29 -7.09
N ILE A 28 3.36 4.12 -6.90
CA ILE A 28 4.67 3.98 -6.27
C ILE A 28 5.77 4.67 -7.07
N SER A 29 5.78 4.54 -8.40
CA SER A 29 6.77 5.21 -9.26
C SER A 29 6.69 6.74 -9.14
N GLN A 30 5.49 7.31 -9.13
CA GLN A 30 5.31 8.76 -8.96
C GLN A 30 5.70 9.22 -7.55
N THR A 31 5.33 8.42 -6.54
CA THR A 31 5.60 8.70 -5.12
C THR A 31 7.10 8.70 -4.83
N THR A 32 7.81 7.67 -5.30
CA THR A 32 9.26 7.52 -5.12
C THR A 32 10.05 8.57 -5.89
N HIS A 33 9.55 9.01 -7.06
CA HIS A 33 10.14 10.13 -7.78
C HIS A 33 10.01 11.44 -6.99
N ALA A 34 8.83 11.72 -6.43
CA ALA A 34 8.62 12.89 -5.57
C ALA A 34 9.53 12.86 -4.33
N GLU A 35 9.64 11.69 -3.69
CA GLU A 35 10.55 11.48 -2.54
C GLU A 35 12.01 11.72 -2.93
N GLY A 36 12.47 11.21 -4.08
CA GLY A 36 13.83 11.45 -4.57
C GLY A 36 14.13 12.93 -4.82
N LEU A 37 13.12 13.74 -5.12
CA LEU A 37 13.23 15.19 -5.28
C LEU A 37 13.15 15.97 -3.94
N GLY A 38 13.00 15.28 -2.80
CA GLY A 38 12.80 15.91 -1.49
C GLY A 38 11.40 16.52 -1.31
N LEU A 39 10.41 16.09 -2.10
CA LEU A 39 9.03 16.56 -2.00
C LEU A 39 8.25 15.71 -0.98
N ASP A 40 8.71 15.73 0.28
CA ASP A 40 8.28 14.80 1.34
C ASP A 40 6.76 14.78 1.56
N HIS A 41 6.09 15.93 1.52
CA HIS A 41 4.64 16.01 1.64
C HIS A 41 3.90 15.28 0.52
N LEU A 42 4.38 15.39 -0.73
CA LEU A 42 3.78 14.69 -1.86
C LEU A 42 4.06 13.20 -1.80
N ALA A 43 5.27 12.81 -1.35
CA ALA A 43 5.62 11.43 -1.11
C ALA A 43 4.71 10.80 -0.03
N GLY A 44 4.50 11.49 1.09
CA GLY A 44 3.59 11.05 2.15
C GLY A 44 2.16 10.79 1.65
N ILE A 45 1.61 11.72 0.87
CA ILE A 45 0.29 11.57 0.23
C ILE A 45 0.27 10.38 -0.74
N GLY A 46 1.33 10.22 -1.53
CA GLY A 46 1.47 9.13 -2.50
C GLY A 46 1.48 7.76 -1.84
N TYR A 47 2.26 7.57 -0.77
CA TYR A 47 2.29 6.33 -0.01
C TYR A 47 0.96 6.04 0.70
N ARG A 48 0.26 7.07 1.20
CA ARG A 48 -1.09 6.90 1.76
C ARG A 48 -2.10 6.48 0.69
N LYS A 49 -1.96 6.97 -0.54
CA LYS A 49 -2.79 6.56 -1.68
C LYS A 49 -2.51 5.10 -2.08
N SER A 50 -1.25 4.67 -2.12
CA SER A 50 -0.92 3.28 -2.44
C SER A 50 -1.46 2.29 -1.42
N ILE A 51 -1.50 2.65 -0.13
CA ILE A 51 -2.14 1.82 0.91
C ILE A 51 -3.63 1.62 0.62
N GLU A 52 -4.35 2.68 0.20
CA GLU A 52 -5.78 2.57 -0.09
C GLU A 52 -6.07 1.65 -1.26
N PHE A 53 -5.35 1.85 -2.35
CA PHE A 53 -5.49 1.06 -3.56
C PHE A 53 -5.21 -0.41 -3.27
N LEU A 54 -4.08 -0.70 -2.61
CA LEU A 54 -3.71 -2.06 -2.25
C LEU A 54 -4.74 -2.74 -1.37
N VAL A 55 -5.22 -2.08 -0.31
CA VAL A 55 -6.22 -2.66 0.62
C VAL A 55 -7.55 -2.94 -0.10
N LYS A 56 -8.03 -1.99 -0.91
CA LYS A 56 -9.31 -2.15 -1.60
C LYS A 56 -9.24 -3.25 -2.65
N ASP A 57 -8.21 -3.24 -3.49
CA ASP A 57 -8.05 -4.26 -4.53
C ASP A 57 -7.75 -5.63 -3.92
N TYR A 58 -7.01 -5.72 -2.81
CA TYR A 58 -6.85 -6.99 -2.07
C TYR A 58 -8.18 -7.61 -1.64
N LEU A 59 -9.11 -6.82 -1.09
CA LEU A 59 -10.43 -7.32 -0.69
C LEU A 59 -11.25 -7.78 -1.90
N ILE A 60 -11.17 -7.03 -3.00
CA ILE A 60 -11.93 -7.35 -4.22
C ILE A 60 -11.39 -8.62 -4.87
N GLU A 61 -10.08 -8.68 -5.12
CA GLU A 61 -9.46 -9.72 -5.92
C GLU A 61 -9.22 -11.01 -5.13
N LEU A 62 -8.77 -10.92 -3.86
CA LEU A 62 -8.42 -12.11 -3.07
C LEU A 62 -9.50 -12.54 -2.08
N LYS A 63 -10.43 -11.65 -1.73
CA LYS A 63 -11.52 -11.95 -0.77
C LYS A 63 -12.91 -11.93 -1.39
N SER A 64 -13.00 -11.72 -2.70
CA SER A 64 -14.26 -11.72 -3.46
C SER A 64 -15.28 -10.67 -2.95
N PHE A 65 -14.79 -9.54 -2.43
CA PHE A 65 -15.67 -8.43 -2.06
C PHE A 65 -16.21 -7.74 -3.31
N ASP A 66 -17.43 -7.18 -3.20
CA ASP A 66 -18.03 -6.43 -4.30
C ASP A 66 -17.23 -5.16 -4.62
N ARG A 67 -16.75 -5.04 -5.85
CA ARG A 67 -15.93 -3.91 -6.33
C ARG A 67 -16.63 -2.55 -6.12
N THR A 68 -17.88 -2.42 -6.56
CA THR A 68 -18.61 -1.15 -6.50
C THR A 68 -18.83 -0.66 -5.07
N LYS A 69 -19.14 -1.58 -4.15
CA LYS A 69 -19.31 -1.27 -2.73
C LYS A 69 -17.97 -0.94 -2.07
N THR A 70 -16.92 -1.71 -2.37
CA THR A 70 -15.60 -1.57 -1.75
C THR A 70 -14.92 -0.26 -2.15
N GLU A 71 -15.02 0.14 -3.43
CA GLU A 71 -14.46 1.40 -3.93
C GLU A 71 -15.06 2.63 -3.22
N LYS A 72 -16.36 2.59 -2.93
CA LYS A 72 -17.10 3.67 -2.23
C LYS A 72 -16.88 3.69 -0.72
N LYS A 73 -16.38 2.59 -0.14
CA LYS A 73 -16.17 2.45 1.30
C LYS A 73 -14.96 3.28 1.74
N LEU A 74 -15.03 3.83 2.95
CA LEU A 74 -13.88 4.52 3.56
C LEU A 74 -12.76 3.52 3.85
N LEU A 75 -11.50 3.89 3.62
CA LEU A 75 -10.35 3.01 3.84
C LEU A 75 -10.35 2.37 5.24
N GLY A 76 -10.63 3.15 6.28
CA GLY A 76 -10.67 2.63 7.65
C GLY A 76 -11.70 1.50 7.84
N GLN A 77 -12.82 1.54 7.13
CA GLN A 77 -13.82 0.48 7.16
C GLN A 77 -13.42 -0.72 6.29
N CYS A 78 -12.67 -0.52 5.20
CA CYS A 78 -12.08 -1.63 4.44
C CYS A 78 -11.06 -2.39 5.29
N ILE A 79 -10.22 -1.67 6.04
CA ILE A 79 -9.22 -2.28 6.93
C ILE A 79 -9.90 -3.15 8.00
N GLN A 80 -11.05 -2.72 8.52
CA GLN A 80 -11.82 -3.51 9.49
C GLN A 80 -12.38 -4.82 8.91
N ASP A 81 -12.61 -4.89 7.60
CA ASP A 81 -13.10 -6.10 6.94
C ASP A 81 -11.99 -7.15 6.69
N ILE A 82 -10.72 -6.78 6.88
CA ILE A 82 -9.59 -7.70 6.68
C ILE A 82 -9.57 -8.73 7.83
N GLU A 83 -9.77 -10.00 7.48
CA GLU A 83 -9.76 -11.12 8.43
C GLU A 83 -8.37 -11.50 8.93
N ASP A 84 -7.35 -11.45 8.07
CA ASP A 84 -5.96 -11.73 8.47
C ASP A 84 -5.44 -10.59 9.34
N SER A 85 -5.28 -10.87 10.64
CA SER A 85 -4.86 -9.89 11.64
C SER A 85 -3.49 -9.26 11.35
N ARG A 86 -2.60 -9.96 10.63
CA ARG A 86 -1.27 -9.45 10.26
C ARG A 86 -1.42 -8.38 9.18
N ILE A 87 -2.21 -8.66 8.14
CA ILE A 87 -2.51 -7.72 7.06
C ILE A 87 -3.27 -6.52 7.61
N GLN A 88 -4.29 -6.77 8.44
CA GLN A 88 -5.07 -5.71 9.09
C GLN A 88 -4.18 -4.79 9.93
N THR A 89 -3.28 -5.35 10.73
CA THR A 89 -2.39 -4.57 11.61
C THR A 89 -1.45 -3.68 10.81
N LEU A 90 -0.83 -4.21 9.75
CA LEU A 90 0.06 -3.44 8.88
C LEU A 90 -0.68 -2.33 8.14
N ALA A 91 -1.82 -2.65 7.53
CA ALA A 91 -2.64 -1.67 6.82
C ALA A 91 -3.12 -0.54 7.75
N LYS A 92 -3.56 -0.89 8.96
CA LYS A 92 -3.99 0.06 9.99
C LYS A 92 -2.86 0.98 10.42
N ALA A 93 -1.69 0.42 10.77
CA ALA A 93 -0.53 1.19 11.22
C ALA A 93 -0.02 2.13 10.11
N ALA A 94 0.11 1.64 8.88
CA ALA A 94 0.54 2.44 7.73
C ALA A 94 -0.46 3.58 7.44
N THR A 95 -1.76 3.29 7.53
CA THR A 95 -2.81 4.31 7.33
C THR A 95 -2.80 5.38 8.41
N TRP A 96 -2.54 5.02 9.67
CA TRP A 96 -2.46 6.00 10.76
C TRP A 96 -1.30 6.99 10.54
N ILE A 97 -0.13 6.50 10.12
CA ILE A 97 1.00 7.37 9.78
C ILE A 97 0.67 8.22 8.54
N GLY A 98 0.09 7.62 7.51
CA GLY A 98 -0.28 8.34 6.29
C GLY A 98 -1.32 9.44 6.53
N ASN A 99 -2.26 9.23 7.46
CA ASN A 99 -3.19 10.28 7.86
C ASN A 99 -2.47 11.41 8.61
N ASP A 100 -1.53 11.09 9.51
CA ASP A 100 -0.74 12.09 10.23
C ASP A 100 0.09 12.98 9.29
N GLU A 101 0.60 12.46 8.17
CA GLU A 101 1.29 13.24 7.13
C GLU A 101 0.37 14.26 6.42
N THR A 102 -0.95 14.08 6.50
CA THR A 102 -1.95 15.01 5.93
C THR A 102 -2.57 15.95 6.96
N HIS A 103 -2.26 15.78 8.25
CA HIS A 103 -2.82 16.57 9.34
C HIS A 103 -1.84 17.63 9.87
N TYR A 104 -2.37 18.79 10.26
CA TYR A 104 -1.60 19.94 10.76
C TYR A 104 -0.82 19.67 12.06
N THR A 105 -1.14 18.60 12.79
CA THR A 105 -0.46 18.19 14.04
C THR A 105 -0.14 16.69 13.97
N ARG A 106 1.15 16.33 14.06
CA ARG A 106 1.58 14.93 14.16
C ARG A 106 1.15 14.35 15.51
N ARG A 107 0.49 13.20 15.50
CA ARG A 107 -0.03 12.53 16.70
C ARG A 107 0.81 11.33 17.12
N HIS A 108 1.62 10.78 16.22
CA HIS A 108 2.46 9.61 16.47
C HIS A 108 3.94 9.92 16.27
N ASP A 109 4.81 9.29 17.08
CA ASP A 109 6.28 9.35 16.98
C ASP A 109 6.81 8.39 15.90
N LYS A 110 6.23 8.47 14.69
CA LYS A 110 6.61 7.68 13.52
C LYS A 110 6.66 8.56 12.29
N ASN A 111 7.50 8.19 11.31
CA ASN A 111 7.74 8.99 10.11
C ASN A 111 7.41 8.22 8.81
N ILE A 112 7.70 8.83 7.67
CA ILE A 112 7.48 8.24 6.34
C ILE A 112 8.21 6.91 6.13
N ASP A 113 9.38 6.71 6.75
CA ASP A 113 10.13 5.46 6.64
C ASP A 113 9.43 4.30 7.35
N ASP A 114 8.81 4.55 8.50
CA ASP A 114 7.95 3.57 9.16
C ASP A 114 6.73 3.21 8.30
N MET A 115 6.09 4.20 7.69
CA MET A 115 4.97 3.96 6.78
C MET A 115 5.41 3.08 5.59
N LYS A 116 6.54 3.40 4.97
CA LYS A 116 7.12 2.62 3.87
C LYS A 116 7.43 1.19 4.31
N ARG A 117 8.03 1.00 5.49
CA ARG A 117 8.34 -0.33 6.03
C ARG A 117 7.06 -1.16 6.23
N PHE A 118 6.00 -0.56 6.75
CA PHE A 118 4.71 -1.24 6.93
C PHE A 118 3.99 -1.54 5.61
N LEU A 119 4.04 -0.59 4.66
CA LEU A 119 3.51 -0.82 3.32
C LEU A 119 4.29 -1.94 2.61
N HIS A 120 5.61 -1.99 2.75
CA HIS A 120 6.43 -3.04 2.15
C HIS A 120 6.07 -4.41 2.74
N ALA A 121 5.99 -4.52 4.07
CA ALA A 121 5.54 -5.74 4.72
C ALA A 121 4.11 -6.14 4.30
N LEU A 122 3.22 -5.17 4.09
CA LEU A 122 1.87 -5.40 3.57
C LEU A 122 1.91 -6.00 2.16
N THR A 123 2.74 -5.47 1.26
CA THR A 123 2.91 -6.03 -0.09
C THR A 123 3.40 -7.48 -0.08
N LEU A 124 4.33 -7.81 0.84
CA LEU A 124 4.85 -9.16 0.99
C LEU A 124 3.76 -10.15 1.45
N LEU A 125 2.92 -9.77 2.41
CA LEU A 125 1.84 -10.64 2.87
C LEU A 125 0.75 -10.84 1.81
N VAL A 126 0.40 -9.79 1.07
CA VAL A 126 -0.58 -9.87 -0.02
C VAL A 126 -0.07 -10.79 -1.14
N SER A 127 1.21 -10.66 -1.53
CA SER A 127 1.84 -11.55 -2.51
C SER A 127 1.88 -13.01 -2.01
N LEU A 128 2.27 -13.23 -0.75
CA LEU A 128 2.26 -14.57 -0.14
C LEU A 128 0.87 -15.20 -0.19
N GLU A 129 -0.17 -14.45 0.14
CA GLU A 129 -1.54 -14.96 0.10
C GLU A 129 -1.98 -15.34 -1.31
N LYS A 130 -1.64 -14.53 -2.32
CA LYS A 130 -1.87 -14.87 -3.73
C LYS A 130 -1.18 -16.18 -4.10
N SER A 131 0.09 -16.35 -3.75
CA SER A 131 0.82 -17.59 -4.03
C SER A 131 0.18 -18.82 -3.35
N VAL A 132 -0.35 -18.66 -2.14
CA VAL A 132 -1.06 -19.73 -1.43
C VAL A 132 -2.39 -20.07 -2.12
N ILE A 133 -3.13 -19.07 -2.62
CA ILE A 133 -4.36 -19.30 -3.39
C ILE A 133 -4.02 -20.09 -4.67
N ASP A 134 -3.02 -19.65 -5.42
CA ASP A 134 -2.61 -20.31 -6.68
C ASP A 134 -2.17 -21.76 -6.44
N ALA A 135 -1.41 -22.00 -5.37
CA ALA A 135 -1.00 -23.35 -4.98
C ALA A 135 -2.21 -24.23 -4.62
N LYS A 136 -3.20 -23.69 -3.90
CA LYS A 136 -4.43 -24.43 -3.56
C LYS A 136 -5.24 -24.79 -4.81
N GLU A 137 -5.39 -23.86 -5.74
CA GLU A 137 -6.07 -24.11 -7.02
C GLU A 137 -5.36 -25.19 -7.83
N PHE A 138 -4.03 -25.18 -7.83
CA PHE A 138 -3.23 -26.21 -8.48
C PHE A 138 -3.38 -27.59 -7.83
N THR A 139 -3.38 -27.68 -6.49
CA THR A 139 -3.45 -28.97 -5.77
C THR A 139 -4.86 -29.55 -5.64
N ASN A 140 -5.91 -28.75 -5.85
CA ASN A 140 -7.30 -29.18 -5.78
C ASN A 140 -7.86 -29.67 -7.13
N ASN A 141 -7.03 -29.68 -8.19
CA ASN A 141 -7.32 -30.25 -9.51
C ASN A 141 -6.73 -31.66 -9.67
#